data_AF-A0A815EGQ0-F1
#
_entry.id   AF-A0A815EGQ0-F1
#
_cell.length_a   1.000
_cell.length_b   1.000
_cell.length_c   1.000
_cell.angle_alpha   90.00
_cell.angle_beta   90.00
_cell.angle_gamma   90.00
#
_symmetry.space_group_name_H-M   'P 1'
#
loop_
_entity.id
_entity.type
_entity.pdbx_description
1 polymer ?
#
loop_
_entity_poly.entity_id
_entity_poly.type
_entity_poly.pdbx_seq_one_letter_code
_entity_poly.pdbx_strand_id
1 'polypeptide(L)'
;MEVSIACITRSILDFDFEKLCSITLSNNNVYACLVCAKYFQGRGQKSYAFTHSVKTDHHVFINLHTLQFYCLPDNYEIIDSSLDDIKYVLDPTYTKEHIQQLDKNAKLVRAYDGTLYLPGIVSLNNIKANDYCNVILQALINVSPLRNFFLEEENYANIRVAPGDIMVNLVKRFGELVRKLWNPKNFKAHVLPHEMLQAVVKCKKSNIPRQFTKDKCVIVDDDIKTLLG
;
A
#
# COMPACT_ATOMS: atom_id res chain seq x y z
N MET A 1 -4.76 -16.21 28.95
CA MET A 1 -5.90 -16.09 28.01
C MET A 1 -5.31 -16.14 26.63
N GLU A 2 -5.54 -17.21 25.88
CA GLU A 2 -5.20 -17.23 24.46
C GLU A 2 -6.15 -16.25 23.78
N VAL A 3 -5.59 -15.16 23.24
CA VAL A 3 -6.36 -14.20 22.45
C VAL A 3 -6.79 -14.91 21.18
N SER A 4 -8.09 -14.98 20.96
CA SER A 4 -8.64 -15.62 19.78
C SER A 4 -8.35 -14.75 18.54
N ILE A 5 -7.29 -15.12 17.81
CA ILE A 5 -7.02 -14.62 16.45
C ILE A 5 -8.17 -14.89 15.47
N ALA A 6 -9.19 -15.65 15.86
CA ALA A 6 -10.42 -15.85 15.09
C ALA A 6 -11.24 -14.56 14.90
N CYS A 7 -11.04 -13.51 15.71
CA CYS A 7 -11.74 -12.23 15.56
C CYS A 7 -11.22 -11.38 14.38
N ILE A 8 -10.16 -11.82 13.69
CA ILE A 8 -9.56 -11.11 12.57
C ILE A 8 -10.45 -11.20 11.33
N THR A 9 -10.82 -10.05 10.77
CA THR A 9 -11.67 -9.97 9.57
C THR A 9 -10.84 -9.54 8.38
N ARG A 10 -10.30 -10.49 7.60
CA ARG A 10 -9.42 -10.20 6.45
C ARG A 10 -10.10 -9.44 5.31
N SER A 11 -11.41 -9.66 5.11
CA SER A 11 -12.18 -9.05 4.01
C SER A 11 -12.25 -7.53 4.07
N ILE A 12 -12.16 -6.93 5.26
CA ILE A 12 -12.24 -5.47 5.44
C ILE A 12 -10.86 -4.79 5.43
N LEU A 13 -9.77 -5.56 5.52
CA LEU A 13 -8.43 -5.01 5.59
C LEU A 13 -8.05 -4.40 4.25
N ASP A 14 -7.57 -3.16 4.29
CA ASP A 14 -7.20 -2.39 3.13
C ASP A 14 -5.95 -1.56 3.44
N PHE A 15 -4.81 -2.01 2.92
CA PHE A 15 -3.51 -1.41 3.21
C PHE A 15 -3.04 -0.44 2.11
N ASP A 16 -3.95 0.02 1.26
CA ASP A 16 -3.63 0.94 0.15
C ASP A 16 -3.64 2.41 0.54
N PHE A 17 -4.19 2.74 1.69
CA PHE A 17 -4.23 4.10 2.22
C PHE A 17 -2.94 4.50 2.94
N GLU A 18 -2.73 5.81 3.03
CA GLU A 18 -1.64 6.38 3.80
C GLU A 18 -1.66 5.86 5.25
N LYS A 19 -0.47 5.50 5.76
CA LYS A 19 -0.28 4.91 7.09
C LYS A 19 -0.39 5.99 8.18
N LEU A 20 -1.55 6.62 8.31
CA LEU A 20 -1.86 7.69 9.25
C LEU A 20 -2.83 7.23 10.33
N CYS A 21 -2.63 7.69 11.55
CA CYS A 21 -3.61 7.54 12.62
C CYS A 21 -4.92 8.25 12.24
N SER A 22 -6.05 7.54 12.32
CA SER A 22 -7.38 8.10 12.01
C SER A 22 -7.85 9.19 12.99
N ILE A 23 -7.11 9.42 14.09
CA ILE A 23 -7.43 10.44 15.09
C ILE A 23 -6.44 11.60 15.03
N THR A 24 -5.13 11.32 15.04
CA THR A 24 -4.10 12.37 15.09
C THR A 24 -3.54 12.76 13.73
N LEU A 25 -3.87 12.01 12.67
CA LEU A 25 -3.26 12.14 11.34
C LEU A 25 -1.73 12.01 11.35
N SER A 26 -1.15 11.45 12.42
CA SER A 26 0.28 11.21 12.52
C SER A 26 0.66 9.90 11.83
N ASN A 27 1.80 9.89 11.15
CA ASN A 27 2.41 8.70 10.54
C ASN A 27 3.38 7.96 11.48
N ASN A 28 3.60 8.45 12.69
CA ASN A 28 4.57 7.89 13.62
C ASN A 28 3.95 6.76 14.45
N ASN A 29 4.58 5.58 14.43
CA ASN A 29 4.20 4.39 15.20
C ASN A 29 2.71 4.05 15.04
N VAL A 30 2.27 3.85 13.79
CA VAL A 30 0.87 3.57 13.47
C VAL A 30 0.61 2.07 13.44
N TYR A 31 -0.51 1.68 14.06
CA TYR A 31 -0.99 0.33 14.18
C TYR A 31 -2.34 0.18 13.49
N ALA A 32 -2.52 -0.85 12.67
CA ALA A 32 -3.81 -1.20 12.11
C ALA A 32 -4.52 -2.22 13.00
N CYS A 33 -5.78 -1.92 13.33
CA CYS A 33 -6.66 -2.85 14.02
C CYS A 33 -7.16 -3.92 13.04
N LEU A 34 -6.86 -5.20 13.30
CA LEU A 34 -7.21 -6.30 12.40
C LEU A 34 -8.69 -6.72 12.46
N VAL A 35 -9.45 -6.12 13.39
CA VAL A 35 -10.89 -6.38 13.58
C VAL A 35 -11.75 -5.35 12.84
N CYS A 36 -11.30 -4.09 12.73
CA CYS A 36 -12.09 -3.01 12.10
C CYS A 36 -11.35 -2.18 11.04
N ALA A 37 -10.14 -2.58 10.66
CA ALA A 37 -9.30 -1.94 9.63
C ALA A 37 -8.94 -0.45 9.88
N LYS A 38 -9.18 0.09 11.07
CA LYS A 38 -8.81 1.48 11.44
C LYS A 38 -7.37 1.57 11.93
N TYR A 39 -6.75 2.72 11.68
CA TYR A 39 -5.35 2.99 12.02
C TYR A 39 -5.24 3.88 13.24
N PHE A 40 -4.39 3.52 14.19
CA PHE A 40 -4.23 4.22 15.45
C PHE A 40 -2.76 4.41 15.80
N GLN A 41 -2.44 5.54 16.39
CA GLN A 41 -1.09 5.86 16.83
C GLN A 41 -0.77 5.26 18.19
N GLY A 42 0.41 4.63 18.28
CA GLY A 42 1.04 4.13 19.49
C GLY A 42 0.40 2.86 20.03
N ARG A 43 1.12 2.18 20.95
CA ARG A 43 0.63 0.99 21.67
C ARG A 43 0.64 1.12 23.20
N GLY A 44 1.24 2.18 23.75
CA GLY A 44 1.31 2.41 25.19
C GLY A 44 -0.05 2.78 25.81
N GLN A 45 -0.17 2.78 27.13
CA GLN A 45 -1.45 2.97 27.84
C GLN A 45 -2.23 4.25 27.48
N LYS A 46 -1.54 5.34 27.11
CA LYS A 46 -2.15 6.62 26.70
C LYS A 46 -2.35 6.74 25.18
N SER A 47 -2.07 5.69 24.44
CA SER A 47 -2.14 5.68 22.98
C SER A 47 -3.57 5.46 22.49
N TYR A 48 -3.80 5.78 21.22
CA TYR A 48 -5.09 5.58 20.59
C TYR A 48 -5.38 4.11 20.31
N ALA A 49 -4.37 3.30 19.97
CA ALA A 49 -4.59 1.87 19.76
C ALA A 49 -4.94 1.17 21.08
N PHE A 50 -4.27 1.52 22.19
CA PHE A 50 -4.60 1.02 23.52
C PHE A 50 -6.03 1.40 23.92
N THR A 51 -6.37 2.69 23.81
CA THR A 51 -7.70 3.18 24.14
C THR A 51 -8.79 2.51 23.28
N HIS A 52 -8.50 2.32 21.98
CA HIS A 52 -9.38 1.61 21.07
C HIS A 52 -9.59 0.16 21.50
N SER A 53 -8.52 -0.56 21.86
CA SER A 53 -8.61 -1.96 22.29
C SER A 53 -9.53 -2.16 23.49
N VAL A 54 -9.46 -1.27 24.48
CA VAL A 54 -10.28 -1.35 25.70
C VAL A 54 -11.72 -0.90 25.43
N LYS A 55 -11.93 0.11 24.58
CA LYS A 55 -13.27 0.67 24.33
C LYS A 55 -14.11 -0.19 23.40
N THR A 56 -13.49 -0.84 22.42
CA THR A 56 -14.21 -1.59 21.38
C THR A 56 -13.97 -3.09 21.45
N ASP A 57 -13.23 -3.58 22.46
CA ASP A 57 -12.89 -5.00 22.61
C ASP A 57 -12.14 -5.58 21.38
N HIS A 58 -11.33 -4.74 20.73
CA HIS A 58 -10.53 -5.13 19.57
C HIS A 58 -9.08 -5.32 20.00
N HIS A 59 -8.62 -6.56 20.11
CA HIS A 59 -7.33 -6.84 20.74
C HIS A 59 -6.15 -7.00 19.79
N VAL A 60 -6.38 -7.29 18.51
CA VAL A 60 -5.30 -7.66 17.58
C VAL A 60 -4.93 -6.49 16.67
N PHE A 61 -3.65 -6.11 16.70
CA PHE A 61 -3.10 -5.01 15.90
C PHE A 61 -1.83 -5.43 15.17
N ILE A 62 -1.54 -4.80 14.03
CA ILE A 62 -0.26 -4.89 13.32
C ILE A 62 0.41 -3.52 13.27
N ASN A 63 1.71 -3.44 13.54
CA ASN A 63 2.50 -2.24 13.29
C ASN A 63 2.73 -2.10 11.78
N LEU A 64 2.31 -0.97 11.20
CA LEU A 64 2.36 -0.74 9.75
C LEU A 64 3.77 -0.52 9.19
N HIS A 65 4.77 -0.36 10.06
CA HIS A 65 6.18 -0.17 9.70
C HIS A 65 7.03 -1.40 10.02
N THR A 66 6.88 -1.99 11.21
CA THR A 66 7.69 -3.16 11.61
C THR A 66 7.08 -4.49 11.22
N LEU A 67 5.83 -4.52 10.74
CA LEU A 67 5.07 -5.73 10.38
C LEU A 67 4.88 -6.72 11.55
N GLN A 68 5.07 -6.26 12.78
CA GLN A 68 4.89 -7.05 14.00
C GLN A 68 3.45 -6.95 14.50
N PHE A 69 2.92 -8.09 14.96
CA PHE A 69 1.59 -8.16 15.53
C PHE A 69 1.63 -7.99 17.05
N TYR A 70 0.64 -7.32 17.61
CA TYR A 70 0.53 -7.09 19.04
C TYR A 70 -0.90 -7.34 19.51
N CYS A 71 -1.01 -7.94 20.69
CA CYS A 71 -2.24 -7.93 21.45
C CYS A 71 -2.28 -6.68 22.34
N LEU A 72 -3.36 -5.92 22.32
CA LEU A 72 -3.65 -4.84 23.27
C LEU A 72 -4.98 -5.13 23.97
N PRO A 73 -5.14 -4.80 25.27
CA PRO A 73 -4.28 -3.94 26.08
C PRO A 73 -3.05 -4.63 26.70
N ASP A 74 -2.94 -5.96 26.62
CA ASP A 74 -1.89 -6.75 27.29
C ASP A 74 -0.47 -6.47 26.78
N ASN A 75 -0.34 -5.88 25.59
CA ASN A 75 0.89 -5.37 24.99
C ASN A 75 2.00 -6.41 24.83
N TYR A 76 1.65 -7.62 24.40
CA TYR A 76 2.59 -8.67 24.00
C TYR A 76 2.58 -8.87 22.47
N GLU A 77 3.72 -9.32 21.93
CA GLU A 77 3.86 -9.62 20.50
C GLU A 77 3.21 -10.97 20.17
N ILE A 78 2.44 -11.00 19.08
CA ILE A 78 1.80 -12.23 18.57
C ILE A 78 2.70 -12.79 17.48
N ILE A 79 3.24 -13.99 17.71
CA ILE A 79 4.06 -14.70 16.74
C ILE A 79 3.25 -15.88 16.24
N ASP A 80 2.65 -15.73 15.06
CA ASP A 80 1.80 -16.75 14.46
C ASP A 80 1.92 -16.71 12.92
N SER A 81 2.21 -17.86 12.30
CA SER A 81 2.39 -17.98 10.85
C SER A 81 1.08 -17.86 10.06
N SER A 82 -0.07 -18.04 10.72
CA SER A 82 -1.38 -17.83 10.09
C SER A 82 -1.63 -16.36 9.74
N LEU A 83 -0.83 -15.43 10.26
CA LEU A 83 -0.92 -13.98 10.00
C LEU A 83 0.07 -13.50 8.94
N ASP A 84 0.93 -14.38 8.42
CA ASP A 84 1.93 -14.01 7.42
C ASP A 84 1.31 -13.58 6.09
N ASP A 85 0.08 -14.00 5.80
CA ASP A 85 -0.70 -13.51 4.67
C ASP A 85 -0.98 -12.00 4.80
N ILE A 86 -1.35 -11.52 5.99
CA ILE A 86 -1.58 -10.09 6.26
C ILE A 86 -0.29 -9.29 6.08
N LYS A 87 0.85 -9.81 6.58
CA LYS A 87 2.17 -9.17 6.35
C LYS A 87 2.45 -9.06 4.85
N TYR A 88 2.20 -10.14 4.11
CA TYR A 88 2.44 -10.20 2.68
C TYR A 88 1.52 -9.30 1.86
N VAL A 89 0.27 -9.07 2.29
CA VAL A 89 -0.62 -8.09 1.64
C VAL A 89 -0.20 -6.65 1.95
N LEU A 90 0.24 -6.39 3.19
CA LEU A 90 0.69 -5.07 3.61
C LEU A 90 1.99 -4.63 2.92
N ASP A 91 2.96 -5.53 2.79
CA ASP A 91 4.22 -5.30 2.08
C ASP A 91 4.66 -6.57 1.33
N PRO A 92 4.19 -6.77 0.09
CA PRO A 92 4.52 -7.95 -0.69
C PRO A 92 6.01 -8.00 -1.01
N THR A 93 6.62 -9.17 -0.84
CA THR A 93 8.04 -9.41 -1.14
C THR A 93 8.20 -10.49 -2.21
N TYR A 94 9.28 -10.40 -2.99
CA TYR A 94 9.54 -11.29 -4.12
C TYR A 94 10.98 -11.78 -4.09
N THR A 95 11.18 -13.09 -4.20
CA THR A 95 12.52 -13.66 -4.42
C THR A 95 12.86 -13.64 -5.90
N LYS A 96 14.15 -13.71 -6.23
CA LYS A 96 14.63 -13.72 -7.63
C LYS A 96 14.04 -14.90 -8.41
N GLU A 97 13.90 -16.05 -7.77
CA GLU A 97 13.29 -17.25 -8.35
C GLU A 97 11.80 -17.02 -8.65
N HIS A 98 11.08 -16.38 -7.74
CA HIS A 98 9.67 -16.04 -7.94
C HIS A 98 9.51 -15.08 -9.12
N ILE A 99 10.34 -14.03 -9.21
CA ILE A 99 10.32 -13.05 -10.30
C ILE A 99 10.55 -13.72 -11.66
N GLN A 100 11.50 -14.64 -11.77
CA GLN A 100 11.77 -15.38 -13.02
C GLN A 100 10.62 -16.28 -13.47
N GLN A 101 9.77 -16.70 -12.53
CA GLN A 101 8.61 -17.54 -12.83
C GLN A 101 7.36 -16.73 -13.21
N LEU A 102 7.32 -15.43 -12.93
CA LEU A 102 6.14 -14.59 -13.22
C LEU A 102 5.77 -14.58 -14.70
N ASP A 103 6.76 -14.51 -15.60
CA ASP A 103 6.50 -14.51 -17.05
C ASP A 103 6.06 -15.89 -17.59
N LYS A 104 6.27 -16.96 -16.81
CA LYS A 104 5.95 -18.34 -17.20
C LYS A 104 4.61 -18.81 -16.66
N ASN A 105 4.08 -18.13 -15.64
CA ASN A 105 2.91 -18.56 -14.90
C ASN A 105 1.68 -17.72 -15.26
N ALA A 106 0.91 -18.15 -16.26
CA ALA A 106 -0.38 -17.55 -16.61
C ALA A 106 -1.56 -18.13 -15.77
N LYS A 107 -1.33 -18.43 -14.49
CA LYS A 107 -2.34 -19.08 -13.65
C LYS A 107 -3.19 -18.03 -12.93
N LEU A 108 -4.51 -18.16 -13.06
CA LEU A 108 -5.46 -17.43 -12.23
C LEU A 108 -5.25 -17.78 -10.75
N VAL A 109 -5.09 -16.76 -9.93
CA VAL A 109 -5.05 -16.87 -8.48
C VAL A 109 -6.38 -16.45 -7.88
N ARG A 110 -6.65 -16.90 -6.66
CA ARG A 110 -7.90 -16.61 -5.95
C ARG A 110 -7.60 -15.64 -4.82
N ALA A 111 -8.28 -14.50 -4.82
CA ALA A 111 -8.27 -13.55 -3.71
C ALA A 111 -9.03 -14.12 -2.50
N TYR A 112 -8.85 -13.51 -1.32
CA TYR A 112 -9.55 -13.95 -0.11
C TYR A 112 -11.09 -13.88 -0.24
N ASP A 113 -11.62 -12.89 -0.95
CA ASP A 113 -13.05 -12.76 -1.26
C ASP A 113 -13.60 -13.81 -2.25
N GLY A 114 -12.72 -14.68 -2.78
CA GLY A 114 -13.06 -15.73 -3.74
C GLY A 114 -12.94 -15.31 -5.20
N THR A 115 -12.69 -14.03 -5.50
CA THR A 115 -12.52 -13.51 -6.86
C THR A 115 -11.26 -14.08 -7.51
N LEU A 116 -11.39 -14.51 -8.76
CA LEU A 116 -10.25 -14.96 -9.56
C LEU A 116 -9.61 -13.77 -10.27
N TYR A 117 -8.29 -13.67 -10.22
CA TYR A 117 -7.53 -12.62 -10.90
C TYR A 117 -6.18 -13.14 -11.38
N LEU A 118 -5.58 -12.42 -12.33
CA LEU A 118 -4.21 -12.65 -12.78
C LEU A 118 -3.30 -11.60 -12.12
N PRO A 119 -2.21 -12.00 -11.44
CA PRO A 119 -1.23 -11.04 -10.96
C PRO A 119 -0.76 -10.13 -12.10
N GLY A 120 -0.70 -8.82 -11.86
CA GLY A 120 -0.38 -7.82 -12.89
C GLY A 120 -1.58 -7.37 -13.74
N ILE A 121 -2.68 -8.13 -13.77
CA ILE A 121 -3.95 -7.78 -14.43
C ILE A 121 -5.03 -7.62 -13.35
N VAL A 122 -4.79 -6.64 -12.48
CA VAL A 122 -5.66 -6.30 -11.34
C VAL A 122 -6.24 -4.91 -11.58
N SER A 123 -7.53 -4.74 -11.30
CA SER A 123 -8.21 -3.45 -11.52
C SER A 123 -7.65 -2.36 -10.61
N LEU A 124 -7.36 -1.20 -11.20
CA LEU A 124 -7.07 0.01 -10.44
C LEU A 124 -8.36 0.78 -10.22
N ASN A 125 -8.70 1.04 -8.96
CA ASN A 125 -9.88 1.82 -8.63
C ASN A 125 -9.73 3.26 -9.15
N ASN A 126 -10.76 3.74 -9.84
CA ASN A 126 -10.75 5.09 -10.39
C ASN A 126 -11.09 6.10 -9.30
N ILE A 127 -10.14 6.97 -8.97
CA ILE A 127 -10.35 8.10 -8.08
C ILE A 127 -10.73 9.29 -8.96
N LYS A 128 -12.04 9.43 -9.26
CA LYS A 128 -12.61 10.47 -10.14
C LYS A 128 -12.20 10.34 -11.62
N ALA A 129 -11.56 11.34 -12.22
CA ALA A 129 -11.22 11.42 -13.64
C ALA A 129 -9.73 11.12 -13.88
N ASN A 130 -9.25 9.96 -13.42
CA ASN A 130 -7.84 9.59 -13.50
C ASN A 130 -7.59 8.24 -14.20
N ASP A 131 -8.53 7.87 -15.08
CA ASP A 131 -8.49 6.69 -15.93
C ASP A 131 -7.24 6.66 -16.84
N TYR A 132 -6.85 7.81 -17.41
CA TYR A 132 -5.62 7.90 -18.23
C TYR A 132 -4.37 7.47 -17.44
N CYS A 133 -4.29 7.81 -16.15
CA CYS A 133 -3.13 7.46 -15.32
C CYS A 133 -3.14 5.96 -15.04
N ASN A 134 -4.32 5.39 -14.77
CA ASN A 134 -4.48 3.95 -14.61
C ASN A 134 -4.04 3.20 -15.87
N VAL A 135 -4.38 3.69 -17.07
CA VAL A 135 -3.92 3.08 -18.33
C VAL A 135 -2.39 3.10 -18.45
N ILE A 136 -1.76 4.25 -18.16
CA ILE A 136 -0.29 4.37 -18.21
C ILE A 136 0.37 3.44 -17.19
N LEU A 137 -0.13 3.42 -15.95
CA LEU A 137 0.40 2.54 -14.91
C LEU A 137 0.28 1.08 -15.32
N GLN A 138 -0.89 0.65 -15.80
CA GLN A 138 -1.12 -0.71 -16.30
C GLN A 138 -0.20 -1.08 -17.47
N ALA A 139 0.07 -0.13 -18.38
CA ALA A 139 1.04 -0.36 -19.45
C ALA A 139 2.47 -0.55 -18.91
N LEU A 140 2.90 0.28 -17.96
CA LEU A 140 4.26 0.23 -17.41
C LEU A 140 4.51 -1.02 -16.56
N ILE A 141 3.58 -1.41 -15.69
CA ILE A 141 3.78 -2.55 -14.77
C ILE A 141 3.86 -3.91 -15.48
N ASN A 142 3.40 -3.99 -16.73
CA ASN A 142 3.41 -5.20 -17.54
C ASN A 142 4.67 -5.32 -18.42
N VAL A 143 5.55 -4.32 -18.40
CA VAL A 143 6.86 -4.39 -19.07
C VAL A 143 7.83 -5.18 -18.18
N SER A 144 8.13 -6.44 -18.53
CA SER A 144 8.87 -7.38 -17.65
C SER A 144 10.19 -6.82 -17.07
N PRO A 145 11.09 -6.17 -17.83
CA PRO A 145 12.31 -5.60 -17.25
C PRO A 145 12.04 -4.51 -16.20
N LEU A 146 11.07 -3.64 -16.48
CA LEU A 146 10.69 -2.55 -15.57
C LEU A 146 10.01 -3.12 -14.32
N ARG A 147 9.07 -4.04 -14.51
CA ARG A 147 8.41 -4.77 -13.43
C ARG A 147 9.43 -5.42 -12.51
N ASN A 148 10.35 -6.23 -13.06
CA ASN A 148 11.32 -6.99 -12.28
C ASN A 148 12.22 -6.06 -11.44
N PHE A 149 12.63 -4.92 -12.00
CA PHE A 149 13.38 -3.90 -11.27
C PHE A 149 12.61 -3.39 -10.03
N PHE A 150 11.32 -3.10 -10.19
CA PHE A 150 10.48 -2.53 -9.12
C PHE A 150 9.91 -3.56 -8.13
N LEU A 151 9.89 -4.86 -8.48
CA LEU A 151 9.51 -5.93 -7.56
C LEU A 151 10.56 -6.18 -6.48
N GLU A 152 11.83 -5.89 -6.77
CA GLU A 152 12.95 -6.03 -5.85
C GLU A 152 13.32 -4.65 -5.29
N GLU A 153 12.89 -4.37 -4.05
CA GLU A 153 13.04 -3.05 -3.42
C GLU A 153 14.51 -2.62 -3.28
N GLU A 154 15.43 -3.58 -3.10
CA GLU A 154 16.86 -3.35 -2.98
C GLU A 154 17.44 -2.57 -4.18
N ASN A 155 16.85 -2.73 -5.37
CA ASN A 155 17.28 -2.07 -6.60
C ASN A 155 17.15 -0.54 -6.54
N TYR A 156 16.26 -0.03 -5.70
CA TYR A 156 15.98 1.41 -5.62
C TYR A 156 15.89 1.95 -4.17
N ALA A 157 16.05 1.10 -3.15
CA ALA A 157 16.04 1.50 -1.74
C ALA A 157 17.16 2.51 -1.41
N ASN A 158 18.35 2.28 -1.97
CA ASN A 158 19.58 3.01 -1.66
C ASN A 158 19.94 4.08 -2.70
N ILE A 159 18.97 4.55 -3.50
CA ILE A 159 19.21 5.66 -4.43
C ILE A 159 19.68 6.86 -3.60
N ARG A 160 20.85 7.41 -3.97
CA ARG A 160 21.38 8.62 -3.35
C ARG A 160 20.62 9.82 -3.90
N VAL A 161 20.04 10.60 -3.00
CA VAL A 161 19.13 11.70 -3.35
C VAL A 161 19.63 12.97 -2.69
N ALA A 162 19.50 14.10 -3.39
CA ALA A 162 19.76 15.41 -2.81
C ALA A 162 18.71 15.71 -1.71
N PRO A 163 19.07 16.38 -0.62
CA PRO A 163 18.10 16.78 0.41
C PRO A 163 16.94 17.56 -0.22
N GLY A 164 15.71 17.08 -0.03
CA GLY A 164 14.49 17.74 -0.54
C GLY A 164 14.01 17.28 -1.92
N ASP A 165 14.67 16.32 -2.58
CA ASP A 165 14.17 15.79 -3.85
C ASP A 165 12.99 14.81 -3.62
N ILE A 166 11.84 15.27 -4.08
CA ILE A 166 10.55 14.60 -3.97
C ILE A 166 10.37 13.46 -4.99
N MET A 167 11.22 13.39 -6.02
CA MET A 167 11.13 12.37 -7.07
C MET A 167 11.42 10.97 -6.54
N VAL A 168 12.23 10.83 -5.49
CA VAL A 168 12.46 9.51 -4.89
C VAL A 168 11.20 8.93 -4.26
N ASN A 169 10.30 9.78 -3.76
CA ASN A 169 9.01 9.29 -3.26
C ASN A 169 8.17 8.71 -4.38
N LEU A 170 8.24 9.28 -5.59
CA LEU A 170 7.57 8.72 -6.77
C LEU A 170 8.09 7.32 -7.10
N VAL A 171 9.41 7.14 -7.12
CA VAL A 171 10.05 5.84 -7.37
C VAL A 171 9.62 4.81 -6.32
N LYS A 172 9.65 5.19 -5.03
CA LYS A 172 9.24 4.31 -3.93
C LYS A 172 7.76 3.92 -4.03
N ARG A 173 6.86 4.89 -4.24
CA ARG A 173 5.42 4.64 -4.40
C ARG A 173 5.08 3.82 -5.64
N PHE A 174 5.82 4.02 -6.74
CA PHE A 174 5.64 3.20 -7.92
C PHE A 174 6.04 1.74 -7.66
N GLY A 175 7.16 1.51 -6.99
CA GLY A 175 7.57 0.15 -6.62
C GLY A 175 6.60 -0.54 -5.65
N GLU A 176 6.10 0.17 -4.63
CA GLU A 176 5.02 -0.33 -3.75
C GLU A 176 3.78 -0.73 -4.55
N LEU A 177 3.34 0.11 -5.51
CA LEU A 177 2.20 -0.18 -6.37
C LEU A 177 2.43 -1.42 -7.25
N VAL A 178 3.61 -1.52 -7.88
CA VAL A 178 3.99 -2.69 -8.71
C VAL A 178 3.91 -3.97 -7.88
N ARG A 179 4.49 -3.98 -6.67
CA ARG A 179 4.46 -5.14 -5.77
C ARG A 179 3.05 -5.53 -5.34
N LYS A 180 2.16 -4.57 -5.12
CA LYS A 180 0.75 -4.82 -4.77
C LYS A 180 -0.06 -5.37 -5.95
N LEU A 181 0.15 -4.86 -7.16
CA LEU A 181 -0.55 -5.32 -8.36
C LEU A 181 -0.13 -6.73 -8.78
N TRP A 182 1.14 -7.07 -8.58
CA TRP A 182 1.67 -8.40 -8.87
C TRP A 182 1.52 -9.39 -7.70
N ASN A 183 0.87 -9.00 -6.60
CA ASN A 183 0.71 -9.85 -5.43
C ASN A 183 -0.24 -11.03 -5.74
N PRO A 184 0.22 -12.29 -5.66
CA PRO A 184 -0.63 -13.46 -5.90
C PRO A 184 -1.56 -13.83 -4.73
N LYS A 185 -1.46 -13.12 -3.59
CA LYS A 185 -2.20 -13.38 -2.35
C LYS A 185 -3.03 -12.18 -1.87
N ASN A 186 -3.53 -11.34 -2.79
CA ASN A 186 -4.36 -10.19 -2.41
C ASN A 186 -5.67 -10.63 -1.73
N PHE A 187 -6.14 -9.82 -0.80
CA PHE A 187 -7.46 -10.03 -0.20
C PHE A 187 -8.61 -9.66 -1.15
N LYS A 188 -8.35 -8.74 -2.09
CA LYS A 188 -9.31 -8.22 -3.06
C LYS A 188 -8.68 -8.18 -4.45
N ALA A 189 -9.48 -8.33 -5.50
CA ALA A 189 -9.01 -8.26 -6.90
C ALA A 189 -8.95 -6.81 -7.46
N HIS A 190 -8.70 -5.83 -6.60
CA HIS A 190 -8.49 -4.43 -6.99
C HIS A 190 -7.48 -3.76 -6.05
N VAL A 191 -6.77 -2.76 -6.54
CA VAL A 191 -5.80 -1.95 -5.78
C VAL A 191 -6.14 -0.47 -5.95
N LEU A 192 -6.02 0.30 -4.88
CA LEU A 192 -6.19 1.76 -4.90
C LEU A 192 -4.83 2.44 -5.15
N PRO A 193 -4.64 3.15 -6.27
CA PRO A 193 -3.37 3.82 -6.60
C PRO A 193 -3.16 5.14 -5.84
N HIS A 194 -3.89 5.39 -4.76
CA HIS A 194 -3.98 6.70 -4.09
C HIS A 194 -2.59 7.28 -3.74
N GLU A 195 -1.73 6.50 -3.09
CA GLU A 195 -0.38 6.95 -2.71
C GLU A 195 0.50 7.32 -3.92
N MET A 196 0.40 6.54 -5.00
CA MET A 196 1.11 6.81 -6.25
C MET A 196 0.62 8.11 -6.88
N LEU A 197 -0.69 8.31 -6.92
CA LEU A 197 -1.30 9.53 -7.49
C LEU A 197 -0.95 10.77 -6.68
N GLN A 198 -0.95 10.68 -5.36
CA GLN A 198 -0.47 11.76 -4.51
C GLN A 198 1.00 12.11 -4.78
N ALA A 199 1.87 11.10 -4.99
CA ALA A 199 3.26 11.34 -5.34
C ALA A 199 3.39 12.06 -6.68
N VAL A 200 2.65 11.64 -7.71
CA VAL A 200 2.61 12.31 -9.03
C VAL A 200 2.19 13.78 -8.89
N VAL A 201 1.13 14.05 -8.12
CA VAL A 201 0.64 15.43 -7.87
C VAL A 201 1.69 16.29 -7.16
N LYS A 202 2.36 15.74 -6.14
CA LYS A 202 3.44 16.43 -5.40
C LYS A 202 4.62 16.75 -6.33
N CYS A 203 5.04 15.80 -7.16
CA CYS A 203 6.10 15.99 -8.15
C CYS A 203 5.76 17.09 -9.18
N LYS A 204 4.53 17.10 -9.69
CA LYS A 204 4.08 18.11 -10.67
C LYS A 204 4.17 19.53 -10.12
N LYS A 205 3.81 19.74 -8.85
CA LYS A 205 3.85 21.08 -8.22
C LYS A 205 5.26 21.65 -8.06
N SER A 206 6.28 20.82 -8.00
CA SER A 206 7.68 21.25 -7.83
C SER A 206 8.44 21.45 -9.15
N ASN A 207 8.04 20.77 -10.23
CA ASN A 207 8.81 20.71 -11.49
C ASN A 207 8.22 21.56 -12.64
N ILE A 208 7.18 22.36 -12.41
CA ILE A 208 6.63 23.26 -13.44
C ILE A 208 6.94 24.73 -13.10
N PRO A 209 7.93 25.37 -13.75
CA PRO A 209 7.89 26.82 -13.93
C PRO A 209 6.63 27.16 -14.76
N ARG A 210 5.84 28.15 -14.32
CA ARG A 210 4.52 28.56 -14.88
C ARG A 210 4.51 28.98 -16.37
N GLN A 211 5.56 28.73 -17.15
CA GLN A 211 5.76 29.28 -18.50
C GLN A 211 5.53 28.30 -19.67
N PHE A 212 5.35 27.01 -19.42
CA PHE A 212 5.02 26.05 -20.49
C PHE A 212 3.52 25.75 -20.53
N THR A 213 2.71 26.76 -20.77
CA THR A 213 1.31 26.60 -21.19
C THR A 213 1.23 27.00 -22.65
N LYS A 214 1.45 26.01 -23.52
CA LYS A 214 1.06 25.93 -24.95
C LYS A 214 1.99 24.91 -25.58
N ASP A 215 1.70 23.63 -25.36
CA ASP A 215 1.70 22.63 -26.42
C ASP A 215 1.19 21.29 -25.86
N LYS A 216 0.27 20.72 -26.63
CA LYS A 216 -0.53 19.54 -26.29
C LYS A 216 0.34 18.28 -26.28
N CYS A 217 1.07 18.05 -25.18
CA CYS A 217 1.51 16.73 -24.71
C CYS A 217 1.99 16.84 -23.25
N VAL A 218 1.22 17.53 -22.41
CA VAL A 218 1.45 17.57 -20.96
C VAL A 218 0.33 16.78 -20.33
N ILE A 219 0.66 15.54 -19.97
CA ILE A 219 -0.25 14.60 -19.32
C ILE A 219 -0.79 15.29 -18.07
N VAL A 220 -2.12 15.40 -18.00
CA VAL A 220 -2.92 16.04 -16.96
C VAL A 220 -2.96 17.57 -17.04
N ASP A 221 -3.99 18.14 -17.67
CA ASP A 221 -4.42 19.51 -17.34
C ASP A 221 -5.80 19.47 -16.68
N ASP A 222 -5.92 20.31 -15.64
CA ASP A 222 -7.10 20.86 -14.97
C ASP A 222 -7.83 20.20 -13.77
N ASP A 223 -7.77 18.90 -13.47
CA ASP A 223 -8.63 18.35 -12.37
C ASP A 223 -7.99 18.22 -10.96
N ILE A 224 -6.69 18.52 -10.82
CA ILE A 224 -5.93 18.26 -9.56
C ILE A 224 -6.26 19.26 -8.42
N LYS A 225 -6.95 20.38 -8.68
CA LYS A 225 -7.27 21.35 -7.62
C LYS A 225 -8.24 20.82 -6.55
N THR A 226 -8.91 19.70 -6.81
CA THR A 226 -9.91 19.10 -5.91
C THR A 226 -9.37 17.93 -5.07
N LEU A 227 -8.06 17.70 -5.05
CA LEU A 227 -7.39 16.61 -4.31
C LEU A 227 -6.89 16.99 -2.91
N LEU A 228 -7.06 18.25 -2.48
CA LEU A 228 -6.66 18.74 -1.15
C LEU A 228 -7.79 19.47 -0.42
N GLY A 229 -9.04 19.14 -0.75
CA GLY A 229 -10.23 19.57 0.01
C GLY A 229 -10.64 18.48 0.97
#